data_AF-A0A518RBB4-F1
#
_entry.id   AF-A0A518RBB4-F1
#
_cell.length_a   1.000
_cell.length_b   1.000
_cell.length_c   1.000
_cell.angle_alpha   90.00
_cell.angle_beta   90.00
_cell.angle_gamma   90.00
#
_symmetry.space_group_name_H-M   'P 1'
#
loop_
_entity.id
_entity.type
_entity.pdbx_description
1 polymer ?
#
loop_
_entity_poly.entity_id
_entity_poly.type
_entity_poly.pdbx_seq_one_letter_code
_entity_poly.pdbx_strand_id
1 'polypeptide(L)' 'MTRILADLPDEDIKWLDAQAAEQGKSRAAVVREAISAYRAEASKDWIARGAGYWKHRKDIGDAVEYQREMRQDRDPHS' A
#
# COMPACT_ATOMS: atom_id res chain seq x y z
N MET A 1 -13.81 17.95 0.48
CA MET A 1 -12.81 18.24 -0.58
C MET A 1 -12.03 19.47 -0.16
N THR A 2 -10.70 19.42 -0.25
CA THR A 2 -9.80 20.56 0.00
C THR A 2 -9.15 20.97 -1.32
N ARG A 3 -8.96 22.28 -1.53
CA ARG A 3 -8.30 22.82 -2.72
C ARG A 3 -6.81 22.95 -2.45
N ILE A 4 -5.99 22.54 -3.43
CA ILE A 4 -4.54 22.76 -3.42
C ILE A 4 -4.14 23.61 -4.62
N LEU A 5 -3.03 24.33 -4.49
CA LEU A 5 -2.32 24.95 -5.60
C LEU A 5 -1.01 24.19 -5.77
N ALA A 6 -0.68 23.85 -7.01
CA ALA A 6 0.55 23.19 -7.37
C ALA A 6 1.09 23.87 -8.62
N ASP A 7 2.36 24.25 -8.59
CA ASP A 7 3.07 24.74 -9.76
C ASP A 7 3.60 23.54 -10.53
N LEU A 8 3.22 23.44 -11.80
CA LEU A 8 3.69 22.42 -12.72
C LEU A 8 4.29 23.10 -13.95
N PRO A 9 5.40 22.58 -14.49
CA PRO A 9 5.91 22.99 -15.79
C PRO A 9 4.83 22.90 -16.89
N ASP A 10 4.91 23.80 -17.88
CA ASP A 10 3.97 23.83 -19.01
C ASP A 10 3.92 22.51 -19.79
N GLU A 11 5.05 21.80 -19.86
CA GLU A 11 5.14 20.48 -20.50
C GLU A 11 4.30 19.43 -19.78
N ASP A 12 4.31 19.42 -18.45
CA ASP A 12 3.54 18.49 -17.63
C ASP A 12 2.05 18.79 -17.73
N ILE A 13 1.67 20.07 -17.82
CA ILE A 13 0.27 20.46 -18.05
C ILE A 13 -0.21 19.97 -19.41
N LYS A 14 0.58 20.16 -20.48
CA LYS A 14 0.23 19.68 -21.83
C LYS A 14 0.12 18.16 -21.88
N TRP A 15 1.04 17.46 -21.24
CA TRP A 15 0.99 16.01 -21.14
C TRP A 15 -0.27 15.54 -20.40
N LEU A 16 -0.61 16.19 -19.29
CA LEU A 16 -1.82 15.88 -18.51
C LEU A 16 -3.11 16.12 -19.30
N ASP A 17 -3.16 17.21 -20.09
CA ASP A 17 -4.29 17.50 -20.97
C ASP A 17 -4.44 16.43 -22.07
N ALA A 18 -3.34 16.00 -22.68
CA ALA A 18 -3.36 14.92 -23.67
C ALA A 18 -3.85 13.60 -23.07
N GLN A 19 -3.36 13.22 -21.89
CA GLN A 19 -3.81 12.01 -21.19
C GLN A 19 -5.28 12.07 -20.79
N ALA A 20 -5.75 13.22 -20.34
CA ALA A 20 -7.16 13.42 -20.01
C ALA A 20 -8.05 13.28 -21.26
N ALA A 21 -7.64 13.85 -22.38
CA ALA A 21 -8.35 13.74 -23.66
C ALA A 21 -8.39 12.30 -24.18
N GLU A 22 -7.25 11.60 -24.16
CA GLU A 22 -7.13 10.20 -24.59
C GLU A 22 -8.06 9.28 -23.78
N GLN A 23 -8.18 9.52 -22.48
CA GLN A 23 -9.02 8.71 -21.58
C GLN A 23 -10.49 9.19 -21.49
N GLY A 24 -10.84 10.31 -22.15
CA GLY A 24 -12.17 10.92 -22.03
C GLY A 24 -12.52 11.39 -20.62
N LYS A 25 -11.52 11.77 -19.81
CA LYS A 25 -11.67 12.17 -18.40
C LYS A 25 -11.34 13.64 -18.22
N SER A 26 -11.76 14.21 -17.09
CA SER A 26 -11.24 15.52 -16.66
C SER A 26 -9.81 15.40 -16.11
N ARG A 27 -8.98 16.42 -16.32
CA ARG A 27 -7.63 16.51 -15.70
C ARG A 27 -7.63 16.17 -14.21
N ALA A 28 -8.58 16.73 -13.47
CA ALA A 28 -8.67 16.51 -12.03
C ALA A 28 -8.99 15.04 -11.66
N ALA A 29 -9.70 14.30 -12.52
CA ALA A 29 -9.93 12.88 -12.33
C ALA A 29 -8.63 12.09 -12.52
N VAL A 30 -7.87 12.38 -13.58
CA VAL A 30 -6.55 11.77 -13.85
C VAL A 30 -5.60 12.00 -12.67
N VAL A 31 -5.54 13.23 -12.14
CA VAL A 31 -4.70 13.55 -10.97
C VAL A 31 -5.11 12.75 -9.73
N ARG A 32 -6.43 12.62 -9.46
CA ARG A 32 -6.90 11.83 -8.30
C ARG A 32 -6.56 10.35 -8.43
N GLU A 33 -6.70 9.80 -9.63
CA GLU A 33 -6.33 8.41 -9.91
C GLU A 33 -4.82 8.19 -9.75
N ALA A 34 -3.99 9.09 -10.29
CA ALA A 34 -2.55 9.05 -10.14
C ALA A 34 -2.11 9.09 -8.66
N ILE A 35 -2.69 9.97 -7.85
CA ILE A 35 -2.41 10.03 -6.40
C ILE A 35 -2.81 8.72 -5.71
N SER A 36 -3.93 8.12 -6.12
CA SER A 36 -4.42 6.86 -5.54
C SER A 36 -3.49 5.70 -5.89
N ALA A 37 -3.03 5.63 -7.14
CA ALA A 37 -2.05 4.65 -7.61
C ALA A 37 -0.71 4.81 -6.88
N TYR A 38 -0.20 6.04 -6.77
CA TYR A 38 1.05 6.33 -6.06
C TYR A 38 1.00 5.89 -4.58
N ARG A 39 -0.13 6.13 -3.89
CA ARG A 39 -0.32 5.65 -2.51
C ARG A 39 -0.32 4.12 -2.43
N ALA A 40 -0.97 3.45 -3.38
CA ALA A 40 -1.02 1.99 -3.40
C ALA A 40 0.35 1.37 -3.67
N GLU A 41 1.17 1.99 -4.52
CA GLU A 41 2.54 1.59 -4.78
C GLU A 41 3.45 1.81 -3.56
N ALA A 42 3.42 3.01 -2.97
CA ALA A 42 4.11 3.30 -1.71
C ALA A 42 3.68 2.34 -0.58
N SER A 43 2.43 1.87 -0.61
CA SER A 43 1.92 0.87 0.33
C SER A 43 2.64 -0.49 0.17
N LYS A 44 2.84 -0.93 -1.07
CA LYS A 44 3.54 -2.19 -1.35
C LYS A 44 5.01 -2.10 -0.97
N ASP A 45 5.63 -0.94 -1.19
CA ASP A 45 7.02 -0.70 -0.82
C ASP A 45 7.27 -0.83 0.69
N TRP A 46 6.39 -0.31 1.55
CA TRP A 46 6.57 -0.49 2.99
C TRP A 46 6.31 -1.93 3.44
N ILE A 47 5.41 -2.67 2.78
CA ILE A 47 5.20 -4.10 3.04
C ILE A 47 6.47 -4.89 2.68
N ALA A 48 7.04 -4.62 1.50
CA ALA A 48 8.28 -5.25 1.05
C ALA A 48 9.46 -4.93 1.98
N ARG A 49 9.58 -3.68 2.43
CA ARG A 49 10.57 -3.27 3.45
C ARG A 49 10.27 -3.85 4.83
N GLY A 50 8.99 -4.09 5.13
CA GLY A 50 8.45 -4.60 6.39
C GLY A 50 8.69 -6.09 6.64
N ALA A 51 8.72 -6.89 5.56
CA ALA A 51 8.70 -8.35 5.60
C ALA A 51 9.90 -9.00 6.34
N GLY A 52 10.99 -8.26 6.57
CA GLY A 52 12.17 -8.73 7.31
C GLY A 52 12.27 -8.27 8.76
N TYR A 53 11.55 -7.21 9.17
CA TYR A 53 11.71 -6.63 10.51
C TYR A 53 11.25 -7.57 11.64
N TRP A 54 10.30 -8.44 11.35
CA TRP A 54 9.79 -9.43 12.30
C TRP A 54 10.70 -10.66 12.45
N LYS A 55 11.63 -10.89 11.51
CA LYS A 55 12.50 -12.09 11.48
C LYS A 55 13.52 -12.17 12.61
N HIS A 56 13.87 -11.02 13.21
CA HIS A 56 14.86 -10.92 14.29
C HIS A 56 14.25 -10.51 15.64
N ARG A 57 12.92 -10.34 15.69
CA ARG A 57 12.17 -10.05 16.91
C ARG A 57 12.11 -11.34 17.75
N LYS A 58 12.90 -11.38 18.83
CA LYS A 58 12.93 -12.50 19.80
C LYS A 58 11.80 -12.44 20.83
N ASP A 59 11.05 -11.33 20.85
CA ASP A 59 9.90 -11.06 21.74
C ASP A 59 8.58 -11.61 21.20
N ILE A 60 8.57 -12.14 19.98
CA ILE A 60 7.40 -12.74 19.34
C ILE A 60 7.64 -14.24 19.39
N GLY A 61 6.91 -14.92 20.28
CA GLY A 61 7.02 -16.36 20.48
C GLY A 61 6.89 -17.14 19.17
N ASP A 62 7.56 -18.29 19.08
CA ASP A 62 7.54 -19.13 17.88
C ASP A 62 6.09 -19.50 17.54
N ALA A 63 5.63 -19.07 16.37
CA ALA A 63 4.26 -19.31 15.91
C ALA A 63 3.94 -20.81 15.81
N VAL A 64 4.95 -21.67 15.65
CA VAL A 64 4.80 -23.13 15.64
C VAL A 64 4.65 -23.69 17.05
N GLU A 65 5.34 -23.15 18.05
CA GLU A 65 5.11 -23.53 19.46
C GLU A 65 3.72 -23.13 19.91
N TYR A 66 3.28 -21.90 19.62
CA TYR A 66 1.91 -21.46 19.91
C TYR A 66 0.84 -22.34 19.25
N GLN A 67 1.05 -22.73 17.99
CA GLN A 67 0.14 -23.66 17.31
C GLN A 67 0.17 -25.08 17.90
N ARG A 68 1.30 -25.52 18.47
CA ARG A 68 1.43 -26.82 19.14
C ARG A 68 0.76 -26.80 20.50
N GLU A 69 0.95 -25.76 21.30
CA GLU A 69 0.25 -25.57 22.59
C GLU A 69 -1.27 -25.59 22.40
N MET A 70 -1.80 -24.82 21.45
CA MET A 70 -3.24 -24.83 21.15
C MET A 70 -3.77 -26.19 20.66
N ARG A 71 -2.92 -27.01 20.03
CA ARG A 71 -3.31 -28.37 19.59
C ARG A 71 -3.27 -29.38 20.73
N GLN A 72 -2.33 -29.24 21.66
CA GLN A 72 -2.25 -30.07 22.87
C GLN A 72 -3.39 -29.76 23.85
N ASP A 73 -3.76 -28.48 24.02
CA ASP A 73 -4.90 -28.06 24.85
C ASP A 73 -6.24 -28.62 24.35
N ARG A 74 -6.32 -29.03 23.08
CA ARG A 74 -7.52 -29.60 22.47
C ARG A 74 -7.55 -31.13 22.45
N ASP A 75 -6.61 -31.79 23.13
CA ASP A 75 -6.63 -33.23 23.34
C ASP A 75 -7.11 -33.54 24.78
N PRO A 76 -8.42 -33.75 25.01
CA PRO A 76 -8.92 -34.20 26.31
C PRO A 76 -8.56 -35.68 26.49
N HIS A 77 -7.38 -35.91 27.06
CA HIS A 77 -6.84 -37.11 27.74
C HIS A 77 -7.39 -38.51 27.38
N SER A 78 -6.41 -39.41 27.18
CA SER A 78 -6.36 -40.81 27.67
C SER A 78 -7.30 -41.86 27.09
#